data_AF-A0A9D6FKW5-F1
#
_entry.id   AF-A0A9D6FKW5-F1
#
_cell.length_a   1.000
_cell.length_b   1.000
_cell.length_c   1.000
_cell.angle_alpha   90.00
_cell.angle_beta   90.00
_cell.angle_gamma   90.00
#
_symmetry.space_group_name_H-M   'P 1'
#
loop_
_entity.id
_entity.type
_entity.pdbx_description
1 polymer ?
#
loop_
_entity_poly.entity_id
_entity_poly.type
_entity_poly.pdbx_seq_one_letter_code
_entity_poly.pdbx_strand_id
1 'polypeptide(L)'
;MDKQEIEVFVSARIRGAVEEAAADCVRELNTMGHDFTELSGLPLGWRDGKTDLILAVNCALAVGLAPSADLPQPADSETEAFIALAESGTDREALVLNLLEGDIANGGFYQLYDNKGIEFIREAVRYLQGIGARSAKRIVERALELIEEKATVLSEHEKLRKELCRLDSRFGRLRESIPALFAGRRRGARPS
;
A
#
# COMPACT_ATOMS: atom_id res chain seq x y z
N MET A 1 -30.83 4.85 -7.29
CA MET A 1 -29.54 5.10 -6.63
C MET A 1 -28.90 6.30 -7.30
N ASP A 2 -28.43 7.26 -6.53
CA ASP A 2 -27.61 8.36 -7.05
C ASP A 2 -26.16 7.90 -7.34
N LYS A 3 -25.34 8.79 -7.90
CA LYS A 3 -23.94 8.51 -8.27
C LYS A 3 -23.14 7.96 -7.08
N GLN A 4 -23.30 8.57 -5.90
CA GLN A 4 -22.55 8.21 -4.71
C GLN A 4 -23.02 6.85 -4.16
N GLU A 5 -24.31 6.58 -4.18
CA GLU A 5 -24.87 5.29 -3.78
C GLU A 5 -24.37 4.15 -4.69
N ILE A 6 -24.25 4.38 -6.00
CA ILE A 6 -23.68 3.40 -6.94
C ILE A 6 -22.20 3.14 -6.64
N GLU A 7 -21.40 4.19 -6.50
CA GLU A 7 -19.97 4.07 -6.22
C GLU A 7 -19.71 3.33 -4.90
N VAL A 8 -20.48 3.67 -3.84
CA VAL A 8 -20.41 2.98 -2.54
C VAL A 8 -20.83 1.52 -2.66
N PHE A 9 -21.93 1.22 -3.36
CA PHE A 9 -22.40 -0.15 -3.54
C PHE A 9 -21.38 -1.02 -4.26
N VAL A 10 -20.83 -0.53 -5.37
CA VAL A 10 -19.83 -1.26 -6.17
C VAL A 10 -18.52 -1.39 -5.39
N SER A 11 -18.04 -0.33 -4.75
CA SER A 11 -16.82 -0.36 -3.93
C SER A 11 -16.93 -1.38 -2.80
N ALA A 12 -18.08 -1.44 -2.10
CA ALA A 12 -18.31 -2.41 -1.03
C ALA A 12 -18.32 -3.86 -1.54
N ARG A 13 -18.92 -4.10 -2.72
CA ARG A 13 -18.94 -5.42 -3.36
C ARG A 13 -17.55 -5.88 -3.77
N ILE A 14 -16.77 -5.01 -4.41
CA ILE A 14 -15.39 -5.33 -4.81
C ILE A 14 -14.53 -5.58 -3.58
N ARG A 15 -14.67 -4.74 -2.53
CA ARG A 15 -13.95 -4.94 -1.27
C ARG A 15 -14.22 -6.32 -0.68
N GLY A 16 -15.49 -6.72 -0.57
CA GLY A 16 -15.84 -8.05 -0.06
C GLY A 16 -15.23 -9.19 -0.89
N ALA A 17 -15.22 -9.05 -2.22
CA ALA A 17 -14.60 -10.04 -3.10
C ALA A 17 -13.07 -10.13 -2.91
N VAL A 18 -12.38 -8.99 -2.75
CA VAL A 18 -10.94 -8.95 -2.48
C VAL A 18 -10.62 -9.58 -1.12
N GLU A 19 -11.41 -9.27 -0.09
CA GLU A 19 -11.26 -9.85 1.26
C GLU A 19 -11.44 -11.37 1.23
N GLU A 20 -12.45 -11.87 0.52
CA GLU A 20 -12.70 -13.31 0.38
C GLU A 20 -11.57 -14.02 -0.38
N ALA A 21 -11.15 -13.47 -1.52
CA ALA A 21 -10.07 -14.04 -2.33
C ALA A 21 -8.73 -14.05 -1.58
N ALA A 22 -8.41 -12.98 -0.86
CA ALA A 22 -7.18 -12.91 -0.06
C ALA A 22 -7.20 -13.94 1.08
N ALA A 23 -8.34 -14.10 1.75
CA ALA A 23 -8.51 -15.13 2.78
C ALA A 23 -8.36 -16.55 2.20
N ASP A 24 -8.87 -16.81 0.99
CA ASP A 24 -8.67 -18.08 0.29
C ASP A 24 -7.20 -18.37 0.01
N CYS A 25 -6.45 -17.42 -0.56
CA CYS A 25 -5.01 -17.57 -0.78
C CYS A 25 -4.25 -17.90 0.51
N VAL A 26 -4.61 -17.26 1.63
CA VAL A 26 -3.97 -17.52 2.93
C VAL A 26 -4.32 -18.91 3.46
N ARG A 27 -5.58 -19.37 3.28
CA ARG A 27 -5.96 -20.75 3.60
C ARG A 27 -5.11 -21.75 2.82
N GLU A 28 -4.93 -21.54 1.52
CA GLU A 28 -4.09 -22.40 0.68
C GLU A 28 -2.63 -22.41 1.16
N LEU A 29 -2.04 -21.23 1.42
CA LEU A 29 -0.69 -21.14 1.98
C LEU A 29 -0.54 -21.92 3.30
N ASN A 30 -1.54 -21.82 4.19
CA ASN A 30 -1.54 -22.58 5.43
C ASN A 30 -1.61 -24.10 5.19
N THR A 31 -2.37 -24.57 4.18
CA THR A 31 -2.36 -26.00 3.80
C THR A 31 -1.01 -26.46 3.23
N MET A 32 -0.23 -25.55 2.65
CA MET A 32 1.14 -25.81 2.18
C MET A 32 2.20 -25.75 3.30
N GLY A 33 1.80 -25.52 4.56
CA GLY A 33 2.68 -25.55 5.72
C GLY A 33 3.13 -24.18 6.23
N HIS A 34 2.57 -23.08 5.70
CA HIS A 34 2.67 -21.76 6.33
C HIS A 34 1.75 -21.67 7.56
N ASP A 35 1.93 -20.63 8.38
CA ASP A 35 1.17 -20.43 9.62
C ASP A 35 0.73 -18.97 9.76
N PHE A 36 -0.18 -18.53 8.90
CA PHE A 36 -0.70 -17.17 8.93
C PHE A 36 -1.99 -17.07 9.75
N THR A 37 -2.00 -16.16 10.72
CA THR A 37 -3.16 -15.84 11.57
C THR A 37 -3.65 -14.43 11.30
N GLU A 38 -4.96 -14.26 11.13
CA GLU A 38 -5.58 -12.96 10.86
C GLU A 38 -5.35 -11.96 12.00
N LEU A 39 -5.07 -10.70 11.63
CA LEU A 39 -4.88 -9.60 12.57
C LEU A 39 -6.22 -8.91 12.85
N SER A 40 -6.66 -8.97 14.10
CA SER A 40 -7.85 -8.26 14.56
C SER A 40 -7.78 -6.76 14.22
N GLY A 41 -8.76 -6.28 13.46
CA GLY A 41 -8.86 -4.87 13.05
C GLY A 41 -8.16 -4.54 11.73
N LEU A 42 -7.56 -5.52 11.06
CA LEU A 42 -6.96 -5.37 9.73
C LEU A 42 -7.48 -6.49 8.80
N PRO A 43 -8.62 -6.28 8.09
CA PRO A 43 -9.32 -7.32 7.31
C PRO A 43 -8.50 -7.98 6.19
N LEU A 44 -7.35 -7.40 5.85
CA LEU A 44 -6.43 -7.86 4.81
C LEU A 44 -5.01 -8.03 5.36
N GLY A 45 -4.89 -8.39 6.64
CA GLY A 45 -3.62 -8.52 7.34
C GLY A 45 -3.52 -9.83 8.12
N TRP A 46 -2.41 -10.53 7.93
CA TRP A 46 -2.08 -11.76 8.64
C TRP A 46 -0.66 -11.70 9.18
N ARG A 47 -0.46 -12.26 10.37
CA ARG A 47 0.86 -12.44 10.97
C ARG A 47 1.30 -13.89 10.77
N ASP A 48 2.54 -14.07 10.36
CA ASP A 48 3.19 -15.38 10.35
C ASP A 48 3.47 -15.83 11.80
N GLY A 49 3.08 -17.04 12.18
CA GLY A 49 3.31 -17.62 13.51
C GLY A 49 4.76 -18.06 13.74
N LYS A 50 5.55 -18.19 12.66
CA LYS A 50 6.96 -18.63 12.71
C LYS A 50 7.95 -17.47 12.63
N THR A 51 7.51 -16.31 12.14
CA THR A 51 8.35 -15.13 11.93
C THR A 51 7.66 -13.86 12.45
N ASP A 52 8.37 -12.74 12.57
CA ASP A 52 7.75 -11.45 12.90
C ASP A 52 7.17 -10.73 11.67
N LEU A 53 6.98 -11.43 10.54
CA LEU A 53 6.49 -10.84 9.30
C LEU A 53 4.96 -10.73 9.27
N ILE A 54 4.49 -9.69 8.59
CA ILE A 54 3.08 -9.46 8.32
C ILE A 54 2.85 -9.55 6.81
N LEU A 55 1.94 -10.44 6.43
CA LEU A 55 1.35 -10.45 5.09
C LEU A 55 0.18 -9.46 5.09
N ALA A 56 0.30 -8.38 4.33
CA ALA A 56 -0.78 -7.41 4.17
C ALA A 56 -1.12 -7.26 2.69
N VAL A 57 -2.40 -7.40 2.36
CA VAL A 57 -2.91 -7.12 1.01
C VAL A 57 -3.39 -5.67 0.99
N ASN A 58 -2.70 -4.84 0.22
CA ASN A 58 -3.06 -3.43 0.05
C ASN A 58 -3.71 -3.25 -1.32
N CYS A 59 -4.99 -2.86 -1.33
CA CYS A 59 -5.73 -2.59 -2.56
C CYS A 59 -6.41 -1.21 -2.45
N ALA A 60 -6.03 -0.29 -3.33
CA ALA A 60 -6.73 0.98 -3.48
C ALA A 60 -7.92 0.77 -4.41
N LEU A 61 -9.13 0.77 -3.86
CA LEU A 61 -10.36 0.66 -4.63
C LEU A 61 -10.95 2.04 -4.89
N ALA A 62 -10.85 2.50 -6.14
CA ALA A 62 -11.56 3.67 -6.62
C ALA A 62 -12.66 3.23 -7.58
N VAL A 63 -13.89 3.64 -7.30
CA VAL A 63 -15.02 3.49 -8.22
C VAL A 63 -15.49 4.88 -8.60
N GLY A 64 -15.52 5.17 -9.88
CA GLY A 64 -15.97 6.44 -10.41
C GLY A 64 -16.93 6.25 -11.56
N LEU A 65 -18.04 6.99 -11.56
CA LEU A 65 -18.85 7.17 -12.76
C LEU A 65 -18.28 8.30 -13.61
N ALA A 66 -17.80 7.94 -14.80
CA ALA A 66 -17.23 8.85 -15.80
C ALA A 66 -18.11 8.89 -17.07
N PRO A 67 -18.19 10.03 -17.77
CA PRO A 67 -18.73 10.10 -19.13
C PRO A 67 -17.99 9.11 -20.05
N SER A 68 -18.66 8.57 -21.07
CA SER A 68 -18.01 7.56 -21.94
C SER A 68 -16.77 8.07 -22.68
N ALA A 69 -16.62 9.39 -22.81
CA ALA A 69 -15.46 10.03 -23.41
C ALA A 69 -14.20 9.97 -22.53
N ASP A 70 -14.36 9.72 -21.23
CA ASP A 70 -13.28 9.64 -20.24
C ASP A 70 -12.99 8.19 -19.82
N LEU A 71 -13.58 7.20 -20.50
CA LEU A 71 -13.24 5.80 -20.25
C LEU A 71 -11.78 5.57 -20.65
N PRO A 72 -10.96 4.96 -19.77
CA PRO A 72 -9.65 4.51 -20.18
C PRO A 72 -9.81 3.62 -21.41
N GLN A 73 -8.99 3.86 -22.44
CA GLN A 73 -9.00 2.98 -23.60
C GLN A 73 -8.65 1.57 -23.11
N PRO A 74 -9.35 0.52 -23.61
CA PRO A 74 -8.97 -0.84 -23.28
C PRO A 74 -7.49 -1.02 -23.59
N ALA A 75 -6.76 -1.64 -22.66
CA ALA A 75 -5.36 -1.94 -22.85
C ALA A 75 -5.17 -2.66 -24.19
N ASP A 76 -4.19 -2.22 -24.97
CA ASP A 76 -3.85 -2.92 -26.21
C ASP A 76 -3.33 -4.33 -25.88
N SER A 77 -3.30 -5.20 -26.89
CA SER A 77 -2.88 -6.59 -26.71
C SER A 77 -1.45 -6.74 -26.20
N GLU A 78 -0.60 -5.74 -26.41
CA GLU A 78 0.80 -5.73 -25.94
C GLU A 78 0.85 -5.42 -24.44
N THR A 79 0.04 -4.47 -23.98
CA THR A 79 -0.11 -4.10 -22.57
C THR A 79 -0.69 -5.27 -21.77
N GLU A 80 -1.75 -5.91 -22.27
CA GLU A 80 -2.34 -7.10 -21.64
C GLU A 80 -1.34 -8.27 -21.56
N ALA A 81 -0.56 -8.51 -22.61
CA ALA A 81 0.47 -9.54 -22.61
C ALA A 81 1.59 -9.24 -21.59
N PHE A 82 2.00 -7.97 -21.47
CA PHE A 82 2.97 -7.53 -20.47
C PHE A 82 2.45 -7.74 -19.04
N ILE A 83 1.21 -7.33 -18.76
CA ILE A 83 0.59 -7.50 -17.44
C ILE A 83 0.51 -8.98 -17.08
N ALA A 84 0.02 -9.83 -17.98
CA ALA A 84 -0.06 -11.27 -17.76
C ALA A 84 1.33 -11.90 -17.51
N LEU A 85 2.36 -11.45 -18.23
CA LEU A 85 3.73 -11.90 -18.01
C LEU A 85 4.25 -11.49 -16.63
N ALA A 86 4.00 -10.25 -16.20
CA ALA A 86 4.39 -9.74 -14.89
C ALA A 86 3.67 -10.48 -13.74
N GLU A 87 2.35 -10.70 -13.88
CA GLU A 87 1.53 -11.40 -12.88
C GLU A 87 1.86 -12.88 -12.75
N SER A 88 2.39 -13.51 -13.82
CA SER A 88 2.87 -14.89 -13.76
C SER A 88 4.03 -15.09 -12.76
N GLY A 89 4.77 -14.02 -12.44
CA GLY A 89 5.97 -14.05 -11.60
C GLY A 89 7.17 -14.78 -12.22
N THR A 90 7.05 -15.30 -13.43
CA THR A 90 8.12 -16.04 -14.13
C THR A 90 9.17 -15.14 -14.76
N ASP A 91 8.78 -13.92 -15.11
CA ASP A 91 9.66 -12.90 -15.67
C ASP A 91 9.93 -11.81 -14.63
N ARG A 92 11.16 -11.81 -14.11
CA ARG A 92 11.58 -10.86 -13.08
C ARG A 92 11.59 -9.43 -13.60
N GLU A 93 11.95 -9.22 -14.86
CA GLU A 93 12.03 -7.91 -15.48
C GLU A 93 10.63 -7.32 -15.63
N ALA A 94 9.69 -8.08 -16.19
CA ALA A 94 8.29 -7.66 -16.32
C ALA A 94 7.67 -7.37 -14.94
N LEU A 95 7.90 -8.24 -13.95
CA LEU A 95 7.40 -8.04 -12.59
C LEU A 95 7.91 -6.73 -11.97
N VAL A 96 9.22 -6.46 -12.05
CA VAL A 96 9.81 -5.24 -11.45
C VAL A 96 9.31 -3.98 -12.15
N LEU A 97 9.19 -4.00 -13.47
CA LEU A 97 8.70 -2.85 -14.23
C LEU A 97 7.20 -2.60 -13.98
N ASN A 98 6.39 -3.65 -13.88
CA ASN A 98 4.97 -3.52 -13.55
C ASN A 98 4.76 -2.96 -12.13
N LEU A 99 5.53 -3.46 -11.15
CA LEU A 99 5.51 -2.93 -9.78
C LEU A 99 5.98 -1.47 -9.70
N LEU A 100 7.01 -1.10 -10.48
CA LEU A 100 7.49 0.28 -10.58
C LEU A 100 6.38 1.21 -11.07
N GLU A 101 5.73 0.85 -12.19
CA GLU A 101 4.64 1.64 -12.76
C GLU A 101 3.47 1.76 -11.79
N GLY A 102 3.09 0.65 -11.14
CA GLY A 102 2.03 0.64 -10.13
C GLY A 102 2.29 1.56 -8.95
N ASP A 103 3.49 1.54 -8.36
CA ASP A 103 3.80 2.43 -7.23
C ASP A 103 3.87 3.91 -7.65
N ILE A 104 4.41 4.21 -8.85
CA ILE A 104 4.45 5.58 -9.39
C ILE A 104 3.03 6.09 -9.68
N ALA A 105 2.17 5.28 -10.28
CA ALA A 105 0.79 5.65 -10.59
C ALA A 105 -0.04 5.90 -9.32
N ASN A 106 0.21 5.13 -8.25
CA ASN A 106 -0.55 5.23 -7.00
C ASN A 106 -0.12 6.38 -6.09
N GLY A 107 1.19 6.65 -5.97
CA GLY A 107 1.70 7.66 -5.03
C GLY A 107 3.04 8.28 -5.40
N GLY A 108 3.46 8.11 -6.65
CA GLY A 108 4.70 8.66 -7.18
C GLY A 108 5.97 8.04 -6.57
N PHE A 109 7.09 8.73 -6.78
CA PHE A 109 8.42 8.26 -6.33
C PHE A 109 8.56 8.14 -4.81
N TYR A 110 7.79 8.91 -4.04
CA TYR A 110 7.78 8.80 -2.59
C TYR A 110 7.21 7.45 -2.14
N GLN A 111 6.06 7.04 -2.68
CA GLN A 111 5.45 5.75 -2.37
C GLN A 111 6.34 4.59 -2.82
N LEU A 112 6.92 4.68 -4.02
CA LEU A 112 7.89 3.68 -4.51
C LEU A 112 9.04 3.47 -3.52
N TYR A 113 9.62 4.57 -3.01
CA TYR A 113 10.70 4.49 -2.03
C TYR A 113 10.25 3.90 -0.69
N ASP A 114 9.13 4.36 -0.13
CA ASP A 114 8.63 3.88 1.17
C ASP A 114 8.27 2.38 1.11
N ASN A 115 7.71 1.91 -0.02
CA ASN A 115 7.29 0.52 -0.20
C ASN A 115 8.42 -0.44 -0.54
N LYS A 116 9.36 -0.04 -1.40
CA LYS A 116 10.31 -0.96 -2.05
C LYS A 116 11.79 -0.65 -1.76
N GLY A 117 12.09 0.57 -1.34
CA GLY A 117 13.45 1.01 -1.02
C GLY A 117 14.38 1.18 -2.22
N ILE A 118 15.61 1.59 -1.92
CA ILE A 118 16.61 2.00 -2.93
C ILE A 118 17.06 0.86 -3.83
N GLU A 119 17.28 -0.34 -3.30
CA GLU A 119 17.79 -1.46 -4.12
C GLU A 119 16.81 -1.87 -5.21
N PHE A 120 15.50 -1.83 -4.92
CA PHE A 120 14.47 -2.05 -5.92
C PHE A 120 14.50 -0.98 -7.02
N ILE A 121 14.64 0.30 -6.64
CA ILE A 121 14.73 1.41 -7.60
C ILE A 121 15.95 1.23 -8.52
N ARG A 122 17.11 0.85 -7.95
CA ARG A 122 18.32 0.54 -8.74
C ARG A 122 18.11 -0.64 -9.69
N GLU A 123 17.42 -1.68 -9.23
CA GLU A 123 17.06 -2.82 -10.06
C GLU A 123 16.18 -2.38 -11.24
N ALA A 124 15.14 -1.57 -10.99
CA ALA A 124 14.26 -1.04 -12.01
C ALA A 124 14.98 -0.17 -13.05
N VAL A 125 15.96 0.65 -12.63
CA VAL A 125 16.81 1.43 -13.56
C VAL A 125 17.56 0.52 -14.55
N ARG A 126 18.07 -0.64 -14.10
CA ARG A 126 18.76 -1.60 -14.98
C ARG A 126 17.81 -2.21 -16.02
N TYR A 127 16.59 -2.55 -15.62
CA TYR A 127 15.58 -3.09 -16.54
C TYR A 127 15.09 -2.04 -17.55
N LEU A 128 14.83 -0.81 -17.11
CA LEU A 128 14.51 0.31 -18.01
C LEU A 128 15.62 0.57 -19.04
N GLN A 129 16.88 0.36 -18.65
CA GLN A 129 18.00 0.41 -19.58
C GLN A 129 17.98 -0.75 -20.59
N GLY A 130 17.68 -1.97 -20.13
CA GLY A 130 17.58 -3.18 -20.95
C GLY A 130 16.57 -3.05 -22.08
N ILE A 131 15.38 -2.55 -21.78
CA ILE A 131 14.31 -2.32 -22.78
C ILE A 131 14.48 -1.04 -23.60
N GLY A 132 15.50 -0.23 -23.33
CA GLY A 132 15.75 1.02 -24.06
C GLY A 132 14.80 2.17 -23.72
N ALA A 133 14.11 2.13 -22.58
CA ALA A 133 13.19 3.17 -22.10
C ALA A 133 13.93 4.40 -21.54
N ARG A 134 14.67 5.11 -22.41
CA ARG A 134 15.63 6.17 -22.05
C ARG A 134 15.02 7.31 -21.21
N SER A 135 13.81 7.75 -21.56
CA SER A 135 13.14 8.85 -20.86
C SER A 135 12.71 8.45 -19.46
N ALA A 136 12.05 7.29 -19.32
CA ALA A 136 11.64 6.75 -18.03
C ALA A 136 12.86 6.51 -17.14
N LYS A 137 13.90 5.85 -17.66
CA LYS A 137 15.17 5.63 -16.97
C LYS A 137 15.73 6.92 -16.38
N ARG A 138 15.83 8.00 -17.17
CA ARG A 138 16.38 9.28 -16.73
C ARG A 138 15.60 9.88 -15.56
N ILE A 139 14.27 9.78 -15.58
CA ILE A 139 13.42 10.31 -14.50
C ILE A 139 13.61 9.48 -13.23
N VAL A 140 13.63 8.15 -13.35
CA VAL A 140 13.84 7.25 -12.21
C VAL A 140 15.25 7.42 -11.61
N GLU A 141 16.28 7.57 -12.45
CA GLU A 141 17.64 7.88 -12.02
C GLU A 141 17.70 9.20 -11.23
N ARG A 142 17.01 10.24 -11.71
CA ARG A 142 16.98 11.52 -11.01
C ARG A 142 16.27 11.42 -9.65
N ALA A 143 15.21 10.63 -9.56
CA ALA A 143 14.53 10.36 -8.29
C ALA A 143 15.45 9.60 -7.32
N LEU A 144 16.17 8.58 -7.81
CA LEU A 144 17.14 7.83 -7.03
C LEU A 144 18.26 8.73 -6.49
N GLU A 145 18.86 9.57 -7.33
CA GLU A 145 19.89 10.53 -6.92
C GLU A 145 19.39 11.45 -5.79
N LEU A 146 18.15 11.95 -5.91
CA LEU A 146 17.56 12.82 -4.89
C LEU A 146 17.34 12.09 -3.57
N ILE A 147 16.89 10.84 -3.62
CA ILE A 147 16.70 10.00 -2.44
C ILE A 147 18.05 9.76 -1.74
N GLU A 148 19.10 9.44 -2.51
CA GLU A 148 20.44 9.21 -1.99
C GLU A 148 21.05 10.49 -1.40
N GLU A 149 20.87 11.65 -2.06
CA GLU A 149 21.30 12.96 -1.55
C GLU A 149 20.64 13.30 -0.22
N LYS A 150 19.37 12.90 -0.03
CA LYS A 150 18.58 13.17 1.18
C LYS A 150 18.54 12.00 2.17
N ALA A 151 19.40 10.98 2.01
CA ALA A 151 19.38 9.78 2.83
C ALA A 151 19.45 10.06 4.34
N THR A 152 20.24 11.05 4.77
CA THR A 152 20.32 11.45 6.18
C THR A 152 18.99 11.98 6.71
N VAL A 153 18.35 12.88 5.96
CA VAL A 153 17.06 13.49 6.33
C VAL A 153 15.97 12.42 6.40
N LEU A 154 15.96 11.48 5.45
CA LEU A 154 15.02 10.36 5.44
C LEU A 154 15.22 9.43 6.66
N SER A 155 16.48 9.17 7.03
CA SER A 155 16.81 8.39 8.24
C SER A 155 16.35 9.08 9.53
N GLU A 156 16.53 10.40 9.62
CA GLU A 156 16.04 11.19 10.76
C GLU A 156 14.51 11.20 10.83
N HIS A 157 13.84 11.36 9.69
CA HIS A 157 12.38 11.30 9.60
C HIS A 157 11.85 9.93 10.05
N GLU A 158 12.48 8.83 9.62
CA GLU A 158 12.08 7.48 10.03
C GLU A 158 12.30 7.23 11.53
N LYS A 159 13.36 7.78 12.12
CA LYS A 159 13.56 7.74 13.59
C LYS A 159 12.43 8.48 14.31
N LEU A 160 12.11 9.69 13.86
CA LEU A 160 11.01 10.48 14.43
C LEU A 160 9.68 9.72 14.30
N ARG A 161 9.37 9.15 13.14
CA ARG A 161 8.16 8.34 12.91
C ARG A 161 8.07 7.19 13.92
N LYS A 162 9.15 6.44 14.14
CA LYS A 162 9.21 5.36 15.14
C LYS A 162 8.96 5.86 16.57
N GLU A 163 9.52 7.00 16.93
CA GLU A 163 9.30 7.59 18.25
C GLU A 163 7.84 8.02 18.45
N LEU A 164 7.23 8.64 17.43
CA LEU A 164 5.82 9.00 17.44
C LEU A 164 4.91 7.77 17.55
N CYS A 165 5.14 6.71 16.75
CA CYS A 165 4.36 5.47 16.87
C CYS A 165 4.44 4.82 18.26
N ARG A 166 5.60 4.93 18.94
CA ARG A 166 5.72 4.48 20.34
C ARG A 166 4.86 5.31 21.28
N LEU A 167 4.80 6.62 21.08
CA LEU A 167 3.92 7.50 21.85
C LEU A 167 2.45 7.19 21.58
N ASP A 168 2.05 6.99 20.32
CA ASP A 168 0.68 6.61 19.94
C ASP A 168 0.27 5.29 20.61
N SER A 169 1.15 4.29 20.56
CA SER A 169 0.94 2.99 21.20
C SER A 169 0.83 3.09 22.73
N ARG A 170 1.52 4.07 23.35
CA ARG A 170 1.38 4.33 24.79
C ARG A 170 0.07 5.04 25.08
N PHE A 171 -0.28 6.03 24.26
CA PHE A 171 -1.51 6.79 24.38
C PHE A 171 -2.74 5.88 24.24
N GLY A 172 -2.77 5.00 23.24
CA GLY A 172 -3.84 4.01 23.06
C GLY A 172 -3.97 2.98 24.18
N ARG A 173 -2.90 2.77 24.97
CA ARG A 173 -2.93 1.89 26.16
C ARG A 173 -3.44 2.60 27.42
N LEU A 174 -3.57 3.92 27.40
CA LEU A 174 -4.22 4.63 28.49
C LEU A 174 -5.68 4.18 28.54
N ARG A 175 -6.10 3.57 29.65
CA ARG A 175 -7.52 3.25 29.91
C ARG A 175 -8.35 4.48 30.28
N GLU A 176 -7.79 5.66 30.06
CA GLU A 176 -8.37 6.94 30.38
C GLU A 176 -9.09 7.48 29.14
N SER A 177 -10.41 7.64 29.25
CA SER A 177 -11.17 8.34 28.23
C SER A 177 -11.01 9.83 28.45
N ILE A 178 -10.27 10.53 27.56
CA ILE A 178 -10.15 11.99 27.59
C ILE A 178 -11.54 12.67 27.65
N PRO A 179 -12.55 12.26 26.87
CA PRO A 179 -13.91 12.78 27.02
C PRO A 179 -14.50 12.58 28.42
N ALA A 180 -14.29 11.41 29.04
CA ALA A 180 -14.78 11.14 30.40
C ALA A 180 -14.07 11.99 31.46
N LEU A 181 -12.75 12.15 31.35
CA LEU A 181 -11.94 13.01 32.22
C LEU A 181 -12.39 14.48 32.09
N PHE A 182 -12.62 14.95 30.86
CA PHE A 182 -13.11 16.30 30.60
C PHE A 182 -14.52 16.53 31.18
N ALA A 183 -15.42 15.57 31.02
CA ALA A 183 -16.78 15.64 31.60
C ALA A 183 -16.75 15.62 33.14
N GLY A 184 -15.88 14.82 33.76
CA GLY A 184 -15.68 14.78 35.21
C GLY A 184 -15.20 16.11 35.77
N ARG A 185 -14.27 16.80 35.07
CA ARG A 185 -13.81 18.14 35.46
C ARG A 185 -14.93 19.18 35.48
N ARG A 186 -15.87 19.12 34.53
CA ARG A 186 -17.03 20.03 34.50
C ARG A 186 -18.06 19.74 35.59
N ARG A 187 -18.22 18.48 36.01
CA ARG A 187 -19.11 18.12 37.14
C ARG A 187 -18.53 18.49 38.50
N GLY A 188 -17.20 18.55 38.62
CA GLY A 188 -16.48 18.98 39.83
C GLY A 188 -16.30 20.50 39.97
N ALA A 189 -16.52 21.27 38.91
CA ALA A 189 -16.57 22.73 38.98
C ALA A 189 -17.89 23.13 39.64
N ARG A 190 -17.88 23.36 40.96
CA ARG A 190 -18.99 24.05 41.63
C ARG A 190 -19.25 25.37 40.90
N PRO A 191 -20.50 25.70 40.55
CA PRO A 191 -20.82 27.03 40.04
C PRO A 191 -20.48 28.01 41.16
N SER A 192 -19.52 28.88 40.88
CA SER A 192 -19.28 30.14 41.60
C SER A 192 -20.37 31.13 41.26
#